data_AF-A0A2G6UGE8-F1
#
_entry.id   AF-A0A2G6UGE8-F1
#
_cell.length_a   1.000
_cell.length_b   1.000
_cell.length_c   1.000
_cell.angle_alpha   90.00
_cell.angle_beta   90.00
_cell.angle_gamma   90.00
#
_symmetry.space_group_name_H-M   'P 1'
#
loop_
_entity.id
_entity.type
_entity.pdbx_description
1 polymer ?
#
loop_
_entity_poly.entity_id
_entity_poly.type
_entity_poly.pdbx_seq_one_letter_code
_entity_poly.pdbx_strand_id
1 'polypeptide(L)'
;MKEKFTGMKSEISWPLTYFAIGLVWFSIILIIGVIVLLFYTLFEYDFTYYLQSHPDRLLVIVILEPILIFLCIVLMIHVVKAKKRYFHRVVVDETGVHVYNNTNDLILQTLYTELCKSDDMYVPDISSKIHSNPKLRTTLRIFKKDKTGETIEQSIDFNYYYFVIKNKYDLYRHFLQGVEIFRPDLKIGQRVRDQFQLPSETLQT
;
A
#
# COMPACT_ATOMS: atom_id res chain seq x y z
N MET A 1 -33.35 -18.66 0.32
CA MET A 1 -33.10 -17.46 -0.51
C MET A 1 -31.64 -17.10 -0.27
N LYS A 2 -30.72 -17.39 -1.22
CA LYS A 2 -29.31 -16.98 -1.03
C LYS A 2 -29.29 -15.45 -1.05
N GLU A 3 -28.82 -14.82 0.03
CA GLU A 3 -28.58 -13.38 0.02
C GLU A 3 -27.76 -13.04 -1.23
N LYS A 4 -28.21 -12.06 -2.00
CA LYS A 4 -27.46 -11.59 -3.16
C LYS A 4 -26.11 -11.13 -2.64
N PHE A 5 -25.02 -11.69 -3.17
CA PHE A 5 -23.67 -11.30 -2.76
C PHE A 5 -23.44 -9.85 -3.18
N THR A 6 -23.69 -8.92 -2.26
CA THR A 6 -23.62 -7.49 -2.56
C THR A 6 -22.18 -7.02 -2.50
N GLY A 7 -21.76 -6.24 -3.50
CA GLY A 7 -20.38 -5.76 -3.56
C GLY A 7 -20.03 -4.84 -2.39
N MET A 8 -18.89 -5.10 -1.75
CA MET A 8 -18.32 -4.31 -0.67
C MET A 8 -17.30 -3.31 -1.22
N LYS A 9 -17.41 -2.05 -0.80
CA LYS A 9 -16.47 -0.96 -1.17
C LYS A 9 -15.52 -0.66 -0.02
N SER A 10 -14.30 -0.23 -0.36
CA SER A 10 -13.34 0.25 0.63
C SER A 10 -13.79 1.56 1.27
N GLU A 11 -13.67 1.64 2.60
CA GLU A 11 -13.88 2.84 3.39
C GLU A 11 -12.54 3.44 3.81
N ILE A 12 -12.27 4.68 3.41
CA ILE A 12 -11.04 5.38 3.76
C ILE A 12 -11.23 6.13 5.08
N SER A 13 -10.30 5.92 6.01
CA SER A 13 -10.19 6.74 7.21
C SER A 13 -9.45 8.04 6.89
N TRP A 14 -10.23 9.06 6.50
CA TRP A 14 -9.70 10.38 6.16
C TRP A 14 -8.86 11.02 7.28
N PRO A 15 -9.23 10.97 8.58
CA PRO A 15 -8.42 11.59 9.63
C PRO A 15 -7.00 11.00 9.72
N LEU A 16 -6.89 9.67 9.72
CA LEU A 16 -5.60 8.96 9.74
C LEU A 16 -4.79 9.23 8.48
N THR A 17 -5.46 9.28 7.34
CA THR A 17 -4.84 9.56 6.04
C THR A 17 -4.26 10.99 5.99
N TYR A 18 -5.04 11.99 6.41
CA TYR A 18 -4.58 13.38 6.48
C TYR A 18 -3.47 13.56 7.52
N PHE A 19 -3.54 12.86 8.66
CA PHE A 19 -2.46 12.88 9.65
C PHE A 19 -1.15 12.34 9.08
N ALA A 20 -1.19 11.19 8.40
CA ALA A 20 0.00 10.59 7.78
C ALA A 20 0.58 11.49 6.67
N ILE A 21 -0.26 12.08 5.82
CA ILE A 21 0.17 13.04 4.80
C ILE A 21 0.75 14.31 5.45
N GLY A 22 0.12 14.78 6.53
CA GLY A 22 0.55 15.95 7.29
C GLY A 22 1.95 15.77 7.89
N LEU A 23 2.27 14.59 8.43
CA LEU A 23 3.62 14.30 8.94
C LEU A 23 4.71 14.41 7.86
N VAL A 24 4.41 13.98 6.63
CA VAL A 24 5.36 14.09 5.51
C VAL A 24 5.53 15.54 5.07
N TRP A 25 4.45 16.33 5.02
CA TRP A 25 4.57 17.75 4.72
C TRP A 25 5.29 18.53 5.83
N PHE A 26 5.06 18.16 7.08
CA PHE A 26 5.74 18.75 8.22
C PHE A 26 7.26 18.53 8.15
N SER A 27 7.72 17.32 7.78
CA SER A 27 9.15 17.06 7.61
C SER A 27 9.76 17.88 6.46
N ILE A 28 9.03 18.06 5.35
CA ILE A 28 9.45 18.93 4.24
C ILE A 28 9.60 20.38 4.73
N ILE A 29 8.64 20.89 5.50
CA ILE A 29 8.68 22.26 6.05
C ILE A 29 9.89 22.43 6.99
N LEU A 30 10.18 21.44 7.84
CA LEU A 30 11.36 21.47 8.71
C LEU A 30 12.67 21.54 7.90
N ILE A 31 12.80 20.75 6.84
CA ILE A 31 13.98 20.78 5.96
C ILE A 31 14.12 22.15 5.30
N ILE A 32 13.03 22.73 4.80
CA ILE A 32 13.02 24.09 4.23
C ILE A 32 13.44 25.13 5.29
N GLY A 33 12.97 25.00 6.53
CA GLY A 33 13.37 25.88 7.63
C GLY A 33 14.87 25.84 7.89
N VAL A 34 15.49 24.65 7.87
CA VAL A 34 16.94 24.49 8.01
C VAL A 34 17.68 25.13 6.84
N ILE A 35 17.22 24.93 5.60
CA ILE A 35 17.80 25.56 4.40
C ILE A 35 17.77 27.10 4.55
N VAL A 36 16.60 27.67 4.87
CA VAL A 36 16.46 29.12 5.06
C VAL A 36 17.38 29.65 6.16
N LEU A 37 17.53 28.91 7.26
CA LEU A 37 18.44 29.29 8.34
C LEU A 37 19.91 29.31 7.89
N LEU A 38 20.35 28.29 7.15
CA LEU A 38 21.72 28.23 6.62
C LEU A 38 21.99 29.38 5.64
N PHE A 39 21.05 29.67 4.75
CA PHE A 39 21.14 30.85 3.88
C PHE A 39 21.20 32.16 4.68
N TYR A 40 20.34 32.32 5.69
CA TYR A 40 20.33 33.52 6.53
C TYR A 40 21.69 33.75 7.18
N THR A 41 22.30 32.70 7.74
CA THR A 41 23.64 32.81 8.35
C THR A 41 24.72 33.22 7.35
N LEU A 42 24.66 32.73 6.10
CA LEU A 42 25.62 33.12 5.07
C LEU A 42 25.44 34.58 4.65
N PHE A 43 24.20 35.07 4.58
CA PHE A 43 23.90 36.45 4.22
C PHE A 43 24.23 37.44 5.35
N GLU A 44 23.99 37.09 6.60
CA GLU A 44 24.19 37.98 7.75
C GLU A 44 25.68 38.28 8.01
N TYR A 45 26.54 37.27 7.95
CA TYR A 45 27.97 37.44 8.26
C TYR A 45 28.82 37.77 7.05
N ASP A 46 28.24 37.85 5.84
CA ASP A 46 28.93 37.97 4.55
C ASP A 46 29.83 36.75 4.22
N PHE A 47 29.84 36.37 2.95
CA PHE A 47 30.59 35.20 2.46
C PHE A 47 32.10 35.37 2.67
N THR A 48 32.60 36.60 2.53
CA THR A 48 34.02 36.94 2.68
C THR A 48 34.53 36.70 4.10
N TYR A 49 33.70 36.97 5.11
CA TYR A 49 34.02 36.73 6.52
C TYR A 49 34.17 35.24 6.83
N TYR A 50 33.27 34.40 6.32
CA TYR A 50 33.36 32.95 6.49
C TYR A 50 34.59 32.37 5.80
N LEU A 51 34.92 32.87 4.61
CA LEU A 51 36.09 32.42 3.86
C LEU A 51 37.40 32.66 4.62
N GLN A 52 37.51 33.79 5.33
CA GLN A 52 38.71 34.15 6.09
C GLN A 52 38.73 33.57 7.50
N SER A 53 37.60 33.58 8.21
CA SER A 53 37.54 33.28 9.64
C SER A 53 37.21 31.81 9.94
N HIS A 54 36.37 31.18 9.10
CA HIS A 54 35.82 29.83 9.35
C HIS A 54 35.59 29.06 8.04
N PRO A 55 36.66 28.76 7.26
CA PRO A 55 36.54 28.08 5.97
C PRO A 55 36.00 26.65 6.09
N ASP A 56 36.21 26.01 7.24
CA ASP A 56 35.66 24.69 7.59
C ASP A 56 34.12 24.71 7.63
N ARG A 57 33.53 25.73 8.24
CA ARG A 57 32.07 25.89 8.31
C ARG A 57 31.48 26.23 6.95
N LEU A 58 32.16 27.08 6.17
CA LEU A 58 31.76 27.41 4.81
C LEU A 58 31.66 26.15 3.94
N LEU A 59 32.66 25.27 4.00
CA LEU A 59 32.69 24.03 3.23
C LEU A 59 31.49 23.14 3.59
N VAL A 60 31.21 22.97 4.89
CA VAL A 60 30.04 22.20 5.35
C VAL A 60 28.75 22.77 4.80
N ILE A 61 28.54 24.09 4.86
CA ILE A 61 27.31 24.72 4.35
C ILE A 61 27.20 24.52 2.83
N VAL A 62 28.27 24.75 2.07
CA VAL A 62 28.29 24.61 0.61
C VAL A 62 28.00 23.18 0.15
N ILE A 63 28.38 22.16 0.92
CA ILE A 63 28.05 20.76 0.62
C ILE A 63 26.66 20.37 1.12
N LEU A 64 26.30 20.77 2.34
CA LEU A 64 25.06 20.35 2.99
C LEU A 64 23.83 20.98 2.32
N GLU A 65 23.91 22.23 1.89
CA GLU A 65 22.82 22.93 1.21
C GLU A 65 22.27 22.19 -0.02
N PRO A 66 23.09 21.91 -1.07
CA PRO A 66 22.59 21.23 -2.25
C PRO A 66 22.06 19.83 -1.95
N ILE A 67 22.61 19.14 -0.93
CA ILE A 67 22.09 17.85 -0.47
C ILE A 67 20.69 18.00 0.13
N LEU A 68 20.48 19.00 1.00
CA LEU A 68 19.16 19.27 1.61
C LEU A 68 18.13 19.70 0.56
N ILE A 69 18.52 20.57 -0.38
CA ILE A 69 17.66 20.98 -1.50
C ILE A 69 17.28 19.76 -2.36
N PHE A 70 18.26 18.94 -2.73
CA PHE A 70 18.03 17.73 -3.52
C PHE A 70 17.08 16.77 -2.79
N LEU A 71 17.30 16.53 -1.50
CA LEU A 71 16.44 15.69 -0.68
C LEU A 71 15.00 16.24 -0.63
N CYS A 72 14.84 17.54 -0.46
CA CYS A 72 13.55 18.21 -0.43
C CYS A 72 12.79 18.04 -1.76
N ILE A 73 13.47 18.23 -2.90
CA ILE A 73 12.91 18.02 -4.23
C ILE A 73 12.48 16.56 -4.43
N VAL A 74 13.34 15.60 -4.07
CA VAL A 74 13.04 14.17 -4.18
C VAL A 74 11.82 13.79 -3.35
N LEU A 75 11.73 14.28 -2.11
CA LEU A 75 10.58 14.06 -1.23
C LEU A 75 9.29 14.65 -1.81
N MET A 76 9.32 15.90 -2.31
CA MET A 76 8.17 16.52 -2.95
C MET A 76 7.71 15.74 -4.19
N ILE A 77 8.64 15.33 -5.06
CA ILE A 77 8.33 14.52 -6.24
C ILE A 77 7.69 13.19 -5.83
N HIS A 78 8.22 12.53 -4.80
CA HIS A 78 7.69 11.26 -4.30
C HIS A 78 6.24 11.41 -3.83
N VAL A 79 5.94 12.43 -3.02
CA VAL A 79 4.58 12.69 -2.51
C VAL A 79 3.61 13.06 -3.64
N VAL A 80 4.01 13.95 -4.55
CA VAL A 80 3.13 14.44 -5.63
C VAL A 80 2.86 13.36 -6.67
N LYS A 81 3.90 12.66 -7.16
CA LYS A 81 3.72 11.55 -8.10
C LYS A 81 2.88 10.45 -7.50
N ALA A 82 3.01 10.25 -6.19
CA ALA A 82 2.21 9.27 -5.52
C ALA A 82 0.76 9.66 -5.28
N LYS A 83 0.44 10.94 -5.14
CA LYS A 83 -0.98 11.32 -5.16
C LYS A 83 -1.65 10.97 -6.50
N LYS A 84 -0.92 11.04 -7.62
CA LYS A 84 -1.46 10.90 -8.98
C LYS A 84 -1.63 9.44 -9.45
N ARG A 85 -0.74 8.54 -9.04
CA ARG A 85 -0.77 7.12 -9.49
C ARG A 85 -1.53 6.17 -8.58
N TYR A 86 -1.98 6.64 -7.41
CA TYR A 86 -2.36 5.72 -6.35
C TYR A 86 -3.85 5.48 -6.26
N PHE A 87 -4.11 4.26 -5.82
CA PHE A 87 -5.35 3.74 -5.27
C PHE A 87 -6.32 4.80 -4.73
N HIS A 88 -7.58 4.72 -5.15
CA HIS A 88 -8.67 5.49 -4.57
C HIS A 88 -9.77 4.61 -3.99
N ARG A 89 -10.04 3.45 -4.59
CA ARG A 89 -11.17 2.59 -4.18
C ARG A 89 -10.95 1.13 -4.53
N VAL A 90 -11.19 0.23 -3.57
CA VAL A 90 -11.36 -1.22 -3.82
C VAL A 90 -12.85 -1.50 -3.86
N VAL A 91 -13.28 -2.35 -4.78
CA VAL A 91 -14.60 -2.97 -4.76
C VAL A 91 -14.39 -4.48 -4.85
N VAL A 92 -15.00 -5.20 -3.92
CA VAL A 92 -15.07 -6.67 -3.94
C VAL A 92 -16.51 -7.03 -4.25
N ASP A 93 -16.77 -7.71 -5.37
CA ASP A 93 -18.11 -8.03 -5.84
C ASP A 93 -18.21 -9.48 -6.33
N GLU A 94 -19.33 -9.84 -6.95
CA GLU A 94 -19.61 -11.20 -7.46
C GLU A 94 -18.57 -11.71 -8.48
N THR A 95 -17.82 -10.81 -9.13
CA THR A 95 -16.82 -11.17 -10.13
C THR A 95 -15.41 -11.27 -9.55
N GLY A 96 -15.11 -10.53 -8.49
CA GLY A 96 -13.81 -10.55 -7.83
C GLY A 96 -13.42 -9.23 -7.18
N VAL A 97 -12.12 -8.94 -7.16
CA VAL A 97 -11.54 -7.71 -6.61
C VAL A 97 -11.19 -6.75 -7.73
N HIS A 98 -11.65 -5.51 -7.60
CA HIS A 98 -11.38 -4.41 -8.53
C HIS A 98 -10.76 -3.23 -7.80
N VAL A 99 -9.66 -2.72 -8.34
CA VAL A 99 -8.90 -1.61 -7.75
C VAL A 99 -8.89 -0.44 -8.71
N TYR A 100 -9.40 0.70 -8.26
CA TYR A 100 -9.54 1.91 -9.05
C TYR A 100 -8.56 3.00 -8.60
N ASN A 101 -8.08 3.82 -9.54
CA ASN A 101 -7.31 5.03 -9.25
C ASN A 101 -8.23 6.22 -8.91
N ASN A 102 -7.60 7.37 -8.65
CA ASN A 102 -8.29 8.63 -8.37
C ASN A 102 -9.11 9.19 -9.55
N THR A 103 -8.87 8.76 -10.79
CA THR A 103 -9.65 9.09 -11.99
C THR A 103 -10.75 8.05 -12.28
N ASN A 104 -10.98 7.08 -11.38
CA ASN A 104 -11.88 5.94 -11.53
C ASN A 104 -11.53 4.96 -12.65
N ASP A 105 -10.30 4.97 -13.15
CA ASP A 105 -9.81 3.93 -14.05
C ASP A 105 -9.44 2.68 -13.26
N LEU A 106 -9.74 1.52 -13.84
CA LEU A 106 -9.39 0.21 -13.29
C LEU A 106 -7.87 -0.02 -13.46
N ILE A 107 -7.14 -0.12 -12.33
CA ILE A 107 -5.69 -0.34 -12.33
C ILE A 107 -5.37 -1.83 -12.21
N LEU A 108 -6.13 -2.54 -11.38
CA LEU A 108 -5.90 -3.95 -11.09
C LEU A 108 -7.23 -4.65 -10.91
N GLN A 109 -7.33 -5.83 -11.50
CA GLN A 109 -8.48 -6.71 -11.40
C GLN A 109 -8.00 -8.11 -11.04
N THR A 110 -8.76 -8.80 -10.19
CA THR A 110 -8.51 -10.18 -9.84
C THR A 110 -9.85 -10.89 -9.77
N LEU A 111 -10.14 -11.67 -10.81
CA LEU A 111 -11.41 -12.35 -10.99
C LEU A 111 -11.41 -13.71 -10.30
N TYR A 112 -12.56 -14.12 -9.74
CA TYR A 112 -12.71 -15.46 -9.17
C TYR A 112 -12.53 -16.57 -10.23
N THR A 113 -12.92 -16.31 -11.47
CA THR A 113 -12.80 -17.26 -12.59
C THR A 113 -11.36 -17.54 -12.98
N GLU A 114 -10.45 -16.60 -12.73
CA GLU A 114 -9.02 -16.72 -13.07
C GLU A 114 -8.22 -17.46 -12.00
N LEU A 115 -8.76 -17.61 -10.79
CA LEU A 115 -8.09 -18.29 -9.70
C LEU A 115 -7.83 -19.76 -10.05
N CYS A 116 -6.75 -20.33 -9.56
CA CYS A 116 -6.46 -21.74 -9.75
C CYS A 116 -5.88 -22.37 -8.49
N LYS A 117 -5.79 -23.70 -8.52
CA LYS A 117 -5.15 -24.45 -7.44
C LYS A 117 -3.65 -24.17 -7.43
N SER A 118 -3.06 -24.36 -6.27
CA SER A 118 -1.60 -24.44 -6.13
C SER A 118 -1.10 -25.67 -6.88
N ASP A 119 0.03 -25.53 -7.59
CA ASP A 119 0.74 -26.69 -8.18
C ASP A 119 1.41 -27.54 -7.09
N ASP A 120 1.66 -26.96 -5.92
CA ASP A 120 2.19 -27.64 -4.74
C ASP A 120 1.04 -28.15 -3.85
N MET A 121 1.00 -29.47 -3.63
CA MET A 121 -0.02 -30.18 -2.84
C MET A 121 0.02 -29.81 -1.35
N TYR A 122 1.16 -29.34 -0.83
CA TYR A 122 1.33 -28.97 0.59
C TYR A 122 0.95 -27.52 0.87
N VAL A 123 0.72 -26.72 -0.17
CA VAL A 123 0.35 -25.31 -0.06
C VAL A 123 -1.14 -25.16 -0.33
N PRO A 124 -1.93 -24.59 0.60
CA PRO A 124 -3.33 -24.28 0.34
C PRO A 124 -3.47 -23.30 -0.84
N ASP A 125 -4.50 -23.49 -1.65
CA ASP A 125 -4.80 -22.65 -2.82
C ASP A 125 -4.93 -21.16 -2.45
N ILE A 126 -5.44 -20.89 -1.25
CA ILE A 126 -5.42 -19.57 -0.64
C ILE A 126 -4.77 -19.63 0.73
N SER A 127 -3.71 -18.85 0.91
CA SER A 127 -2.94 -18.81 2.17
C SER A 127 -2.55 -17.39 2.57
N SER A 128 -2.19 -17.18 3.83
CA SER A 128 -1.68 -15.89 4.29
C SER A 128 -0.19 -15.80 3.98
N LYS A 129 0.26 -14.74 3.32
CA LYS A 129 1.68 -14.42 3.18
C LYS A 129 2.04 -13.30 4.16
N ILE A 130 3.02 -13.57 5.01
CA ILE A 130 3.60 -12.57 5.89
C ILE A 130 4.83 -12.03 5.18
N HIS A 131 4.80 -10.73 4.86
CA HIS A 131 5.95 -10.07 4.26
C HIS A 131 6.96 -9.70 5.35
N SER A 132 8.14 -10.31 5.31
CA SER A 132 9.26 -10.07 6.23
C SER A 132 10.04 -8.79 5.91
N ASN A 133 9.37 -7.66 5.61
CA ASN A 133 10.02 -6.34 5.56
C ASN A 133 9.01 -5.21 5.28
N PRO A 134 9.20 -3.98 5.78
CA PRO A 134 9.51 -3.57 7.15
C PRO A 134 8.25 -3.44 8.03
N LYS A 135 7.08 -3.87 7.55
CA LYS A 135 5.82 -3.91 8.31
C LYS A 135 5.31 -5.34 8.25
N LEU A 136 5.06 -5.97 9.40
CA LEU A 136 4.35 -7.26 9.50
C LEU A 136 2.96 -7.08 8.87
N ARG A 137 2.89 -7.24 7.56
CA ARG A 137 1.67 -7.13 6.76
C ARG A 137 1.29 -8.54 6.35
N THR A 138 0.05 -8.89 6.66
CA THR A 138 -0.55 -10.09 6.12
C THR A 138 -1.28 -9.73 4.84
N THR A 139 -0.89 -10.38 3.75
CA THR A 139 -1.60 -10.35 2.48
C THR A 139 -2.16 -11.73 2.21
N LEU A 140 -3.16 -11.84 1.34
CA LEU A 140 -3.58 -13.15 0.83
C LEU A 140 -2.69 -13.53 -0.35
N ARG A 141 -2.12 -14.72 -0.29
CA ARG A 141 -1.48 -15.41 -1.42
C ARG A 141 -2.56 -16.19 -2.14
N ILE A 142 -2.67 -15.94 -3.44
CA ILE A 142 -3.57 -16.63 -4.35
C ILE A 142 -2.77 -17.09 -5.58
N PHE A 143 -3.33 -18.03 -6.32
CA PHE A 143 -2.78 -18.46 -7.61
C PHE A 143 -3.79 -18.17 -8.71
N LYS A 144 -3.30 -17.76 -9.88
CA LYS A 144 -4.12 -17.57 -11.09
C LYS A 144 -3.38 -18.10 -12.30
N LYS A 145 -4.11 -18.40 -13.38
CA LYS A 145 -3.48 -18.73 -14.66
C LYS A 145 -3.13 -17.46 -15.43
N ASP A 146 -1.91 -17.37 -15.93
CA ASP A 146 -1.53 -16.35 -16.91
C ASP A 146 -2.05 -16.72 -18.31
N LYS A 147 -1.88 -15.82 -19.29
CA LYS A 147 -2.27 -16.01 -20.70
C LYS A 147 -1.61 -17.22 -21.36
N THR A 148 -0.46 -17.67 -20.84
CA THR A 148 0.26 -18.87 -21.28
C THR A 148 -0.32 -20.16 -20.67
N GLY A 149 -1.23 -20.05 -19.71
CA GLY A 149 -1.80 -21.17 -18.95
C GLY A 149 -0.98 -21.57 -17.73
N GLU A 150 0.17 -20.93 -17.47
CA GLU A 150 1.02 -21.17 -16.31
C GLU A 150 0.40 -20.62 -15.02
N THR A 151 0.57 -21.36 -13.93
CA THR A 151 0.15 -20.95 -12.59
C THR A 151 1.10 -19.88 -12.04
N ILE A 152 0.58 -18.68 -11.83
CA ILE A 152 1.32 -17.55 -11.23
C ILE A 152 0.79 -17.21 -9.85
N GLU A 153 1.70 -16.94 -8.92
CA GLU A 153 1.36 -16.45 -7.59
C GLU A 153 1.07 -14.95 -7.64
N GLN A 154 -0.03 -14.54 -7.01
CA GLN A 154 -0.37 -13.14 -6.79
C GLN A 154 -0.69 -12.88 -5.31
N SER A 155 -0.27 -11.71 -4.81
CA SER A 155 -0.68 -11.23 -3.49
C SER A 155 -1.84 -10.24 -3.61
N ILE A 156 -2.91 -10.44 -2.84
CA ILE A 156 -3.95 -9.42 -2.60
C ILE A 156 -3.55 -8.62 -1.36
N ASP A 157 -3.18 -7.36 -1.58
CA ASP A 157 -2.82 -6.41 -0.53
C ASP A 157 -3.79 -5.22 -0.50
N PHE A 158 -4.49 -5.06 0.62
CA PHE A 158 -5.32 -3.89 0.90
C PHE A 158 -4.61 -2.84 1.77
N ASN A 159 -3.33 -3.03 2.11
CA ASN A 159 -2.50 -2.07 2.84
C ASN A 159 -1.82 -1.08 1.90
N TYR A 160 -2.61 -0.18 1.31
CA TYR A 160 -2.06 0.89 0.47
C TYR A 160 -1.32 1.94 1.31
N TYR A 161 -0.20 2.45 0.79
CA TYR A 161 0.70 3.35 1.53
C TYR A 161 0.11 4.73 1.81
N TYR A 162 -0.74 5.24 0.91
CA TYR A 162 -1.23 6.62 0.96
C TYR A 162 -2.62 6.77 1.57
N PHE A 163 -3.39 5.69 1.66
CA PHE A 163 -4.76 5.71 2.18
C PHE A 163 -4.93 4.61 3.20
N VAL A 164 -5.45 4.96 4.37
CA VAL A 164 -5.73 4.00 5.43
C VAL A 164 -7.14 3.47 5.26
N ILE A 165 -7.28 2.25 4.73
CA ILE A 165 -8.57 1.56 4.61
C ILE A 165 -9.00 1.06 6.00
N LYS A 166 -10.16 1.53 6.47
CA LYS A 166 -10.72 1.18 7.78
C LYS A 166 -11.27 -0.25 7.80
N ASN A 167 -12.06 -0.60 6.78
CA ASN A 167 -12.74 -1.90 6.65
C ASN A 167 -11.89 -2.95 5.91
N LYS A 168 -10.56 -2.89 6.00
CA LYS A 168 -9.66 -3.79 5.24
C LYS A 168 -9.86 -5.28 5.58
N TYR A 169 -10.16 -5.58 6.84
CA TYR A 169 -10.43 -6.95 7.28
C TYR A 169 -11.75 -7.46 6.71
N ASP A 170 -12.76 -6.59 6.64
CA ASP A 170 -14.05 -6.93 6.04
C ASP A 170 -13.90 -7.16 4.54
N LEU A 171 -13.07 -6.38 3.83
CA LEU A 171 -12.76 -6.61 2.41
C LEU A 171 -12.09 -7.97 2.18
N TYR A 172 -11.12 -8.35 3.03
CA TYR A 172 -10.49 -9.66 2.96
C TYR A 172 -11.51 -10.78 3.22
N ARG A 173 -12.32 -10.64 4.27
CA ARG A 173 -13.36 -11.61 4.63
C ARG A 173 -14.38 -11.76 3.50
N HIS A 174 -14.84 -10.65 2.94
CA HIS A 174 -15.82 -10.63 1.86
C HIS A 174 -15.25 -11.25 0.58
N PHE A 175 -13.98 -10.98 0.26
CA PHE A 175 -13.31 -11.64 -0.85
C PHE A 175 -13.29 -13.17 -0.67
N LEU A 176 -12.92 -13.63 0.52
CA LEU A 176 -12.85 -15.06 0.85
C LEU A 176 -14.24 -15.73 0.83
N GLN A 177 -15.29 -15.05 1.30
CA GLN A 177 -16.67 -15.52 1.15
C GLN A 177 -17.06 -15.66 -0.33
N GLY A 178 -16.65 -14.72 -1.18
CA GLY A 178 -16.85 -14.85 -2.62
C GLY A 178 -16.09 -16.04 -3.20
N VAL A 179 -14.88 -16.35 -2.73
CA VAL A 179 -14.18 -17.60 -3.13
C VAL A 179 -15.02 -18.82 -2.75
N GLU A 180 -15.55 -18.91 -1.53
CA GLU A 180 -16.36 -20.06 -1.10
C GLU A 180 -17.64 -20.23 -1.94
N ILE A 181 -18.23 -19.12 -2.40
CA ILE A 181 -19.45 -19.13 -3.20
C ILE A 181 -19.18 -19.45 -4.66
N PHE A 182 -18.20 -18.78 -5.27
CA PHE A 182 -17.95 -18.82 -6.72
C PHE A 182 -16.89 -19.84 -7.13
N ARG A 183 -16.04 -20.27 -6.19
CA ARG A 183 -14.94 -21.23 -6.38
C ARG A 183 -14.82 -22.22 -5.21
N PRO A 184 -15.88 -23.00 -4.92
CA PRO A 184 -15.87 -24.01 -3.85
C PRO A 184 -14.84 -25.13 -4.08
N ASP A 185 -14.28 -25.22 -5.29
CA ASP A 185 -13.20 -26.15 -5.64
C ASP A 185 -11.85 -25.79 -5.02
N LEU A 186 -11.67 -24.54 -4.58
CA LEU A 186 -10.41 -24.02 -4.01
C LEU A 186 -10.37 -24.15 -2.49
N LYS A 187 -9.24 -24.61 -1.97
CA LYS A 187 -9.01 -24.79 -0.53
C LYS A 187 -8.41 -23.54 0.11
N ILE A 188 -9.18 -22.92 0.99
CA ILE A 188 -8.68 -21.85 1.88
C ILE A 188 -7.96 -22.49 3.06
N GLY A 189 -6.70 -22.13 3.28
CA GLY A 189 -5.90 -22.65 4.39
C GLY A 189 -6.49 -22.28 5.76
N GLN A 190 -6.44 -23.21 6.72
CA GLN A 190 -7.06 -23.05 8.05
C GLN A 190 -6.65 -21.74 8.75
N ARG A 191 -5.36 -21.39 8.69
CA ARG A 191 -4.84 -20.13 9.26
C ARG A 191 -5.54 -18.88 8.72
N VAL A 192 -5.89 -18.86 7.43
CA VAL A 192 -6.63 -17.75 6.82
C VAL A 192 -8.07 -17.75 7.31
N ARG A 193 -8.71 -18.92 7.42
CA ARG A 193 -10.08 -19.03 7.95
C ARG A 193 -10.16 -18.50 9.38
N ASP A 194 -9.20 -18.88 10.22
CA ASP A 194 -9.13 -18.42 11.62
C ASP A 194 -8.85 -16.91 11.69
N GLN A 195 -7.88 -16.42 10.89
CA GLN A 195 -7.48 -15.01 10.88
C GLN A 195 -8.63 -14.07 10.49
N PHE A 196 -9.47 -14.48 9.54
CA PHE A 196 -10.57 -13.66 9.01
C PHE A 196 -11.95 -14.12 9.52
N GLN A 197 -11.99 -15.03 10.51
CA GLN A 197 -13.21 -15.52 11.14
C GLN A 197 -14.26 -15.95 10.12
N LEU A 198 -13.83 -16.76 9.15
CA LEU A 198 -14.76 -17.39 8.22
C LEU A 198 -15.57 -18.45 8.97
N PRO A 199 -16.89 -18.56 8.72
CA PRO A 199 -17.68 -19.64 9.29
C PRO A 199 -16.99 -20.98 8.99
N SER A 200 -16.73 -21.79 10.01
CA SER A 200 -16.30 -23.18 9.80
C SER A 200 -17.27 -23.84 8.84
N GLU A 201 -16.77 -24.66 7.90
CA GLU A 201 -17.64 -25.58 7.17
C GLU A 201 -18.52 -26.28 8.21
N THR A 202 -19.79 -25.89 8.30
CA THR A 202 -20.77 -26.69 8.99
C THR A 202 -20.80 -27.97 8.18
N LEU A 203 -20.17 -29.01 8.74
CA LEU A 203 -20.36 -30.38 8.32
C LEU A 203 -21.86 -30.57 8.18
N GLN A 204 -22.35 -30.53 6.94
CA GLN A 204 -23.70 -30.96 6.63
C GLN A 204 -23.64 -32.49 6.75
N THR A 205 -23.85 -32.96 7.97
CA THR A 205 -24.28 -34.34 8.27
C THR A 205 -25.61 -34.64 7.61
#